data_AF-A0A0B6Z9H9-F1
#
_entry.id   AF-A0A0B6Z9H9-F1
#
_cell.length_a   1.000
_cell.length_b   1.000
_cell.length_c   1.000
_cell.angle_alpha   90.00
_cell.angle_beta   90.00
_cell.angle_gamma   90.00
#
_symmetry.space_group_name_H-M   'P 1'
#
loop_
_entity.id
_entity.type
_entity.pdbx_description
1 polymer ?
#
loop_
_entity_poly.entity_id
_entity_poly.type
_entity_poly.pdbx_seq_one_letter_code
_entity_poly.pdbx_strand_id
1 'polypeptide(L)'
;MMLIYLKYIVHVVETSSDMIMKIVQDLQMMEQDPDSYVAKSKILVISHDINIRLYSYWSFQTLDIIEHGIEAYDTHEPCENLIVDLLTQILKLGVYLFKQPKTSLRSAMETLHEKIPDLLPQQSIVNYLLEENDSSMITPDEFINMYKKPFDTSLESDMVWPIPARLFPYN
;
A
#
# COMPACT_ATOMS: atom_id res chain seq x y z
N MET A 1 -8.04 -1.88 7.85
CA MET A 1 -7.44 -2.78 8.84
C MET A 1 -5.98 -2.39 9.05
N MET A 2 -5.49 -2.44 10.28
CA MET A 2 -4.11 -2.10 10.63
C MET A 2 -3.46 -3.24 11.42
N LEU A 3 -2.31 -3.73 10.96
CA LEU A 3 -1.48 -4.68 11.68
C LEU A 3 -0.28 -3.93 12.25
N ILE A 4 -0.11 -3.99 13.57
CA ILE A 4 0.92 -3.25 14.30
C ILE A 4 1.93 -4.26 14.83
N TYR A 5 3.13 -4.23 14.27
CA TYR A 5 4.30 -4.95 14.77
C TYR A 5 5.13 -4.03 15.67
N LEU A 6 6.20 -4.55 16.27
CA LEU A 6 7.03 -3.77 17.17
C LEU A 6 7.66 -2.53 16.50
N LYS A 7 8.12 -2.68 15.26
CA LYS A 7 8.77 -1.61 14.46
C LYS A 7 7.99 -1.16 13.24
N TYR A 8 7.00 -1.94 12.77
CA TYR A 8 6.37 -1.74 11.47
C TYR A 8 4.85 -1.73 11.57
N ILE A 9 4.20 -1.04 10.63
CA ILE A 9 2.75 -1.03 10.49
C ILE A 9 2.39 -1.41 9.06
N VAL A 10 1.48 -2.36 8.91
CA VAL A 10 0.85 -2.67 7.62
C VAL A 10 -0.59 -2.17 7.66
N HIS A 11 -0.92 -1.21 6.80
CA HIS A 11 -2.22 -0.55 6.78
C HIS A 11 -2.95 -0.79 5.46
N VAL A 12 -4.16 -1.35 5.53
CA VAL A 12 -5.03 -1.60 4.38
C VAL A 12 -6.30 -0.76 4.53
N VAL A 13 -6.59 0.06 3.53
CA VAL A 13 -7.74 0.98 3.53
C VAL A 13 -8.56 0.80 2.26
N GLU A 14 -9.87 0.66 2.43
CA GLU A 14 -10.84 0.62 1.32
C GLU A 14 -11.81 1.79 1.47
N THR A 15 -11.56 2.87 0.71
CA THR A 15 -12.30 4.14 0.82
C THR A 15 -12.36 4.85 -0.54
N SER A 16 -12.95 6.05 -0.60
CA SER A 16 -12.98 6.85 -1.84
C SER A 16 -11.59 7.36 -2.21
N SER A 17 -11.37 7.65 -3.49
CA SER A 17 -10.10 8.20 -3.98
C SER A 17 -9.67 9.49 -3.27
N ASP A 18 -10.63 10.37 -2.95
CA ASP A 18 -10.35 11.61 -2.21
C ASP A 18 -9.79 11.33 -0.81
N MET A 19 -10.33 10.32 -0.13
CA MET A 19 -9.86 9.93 1.19
C MET A 19 -8.50 9.21 1.12
N ILE A 20 -8.25 8.41 0.08
CA ILE A 20 -6.92 7.84 -0.18
C ILE A 20 -5.90 8.97 -0.35
N MET A 21 -6.20 9.98 -1.18
CA MET A 21 -5.30 11.11 -1.41
C MET A 21 -5.00 11.87 -0.11
N LYS A 22 -6.01 12.11 0.75
CA LYS A 22 -5.80 12.72 2.07
C LYS A 22 -4.91 11.87 2.98
N ILE A 23 -5.13 10.56 3.02
CA ILE A 23 -4.28 9.65 3.82
C ILE A 23 -2.82 9.70 3.34
N VAL A 24 -2.58 9.72 2.02
CA VAL A 24 -1.22 9.82 1.47
C VAL A 24 -0.59 11.18 1.81
N GLN A 25 -1.36 12.27 1.77
CA GLN A 25 -0.90 13.60 2.20
C GLN A 25 -0.56 13.63 3.69
N ASP A 26 -1.39 13.03 4.54
CA ASP A 26 -1.14 12.92 5.98
C ASP A 26 0.14 12.12 6.24
N LEU A 27 0.37 11.01 5.51
CA LEU A 27 1.62 10.23 5.59
C LEU A 27 2.84 11.06 5.17
N GLN A 28 2.75 11.82 4.08
CA GLN A 28 3.83 12.71 3.64
C GLN A 28 4.17 13.76 4.72
N MET A 29 3.16 14.35 5.36
CA MET A 29 3.37 15.32 6.44
C MET A 29 3.98 14.66 7.68
N MET A 30 3.52 13.45 8.02
CA MET A 30 4.06 12.68 9.14
C MET A 30 5.52 12.31 8.93
N GLU A 31 5.97 11.97 7.71
CA GLU A 31 7.37 11.68 7.42
C GLU A 31 8.29 12.91 7.53
N GLN A 32 7.73 14.11 7.35
CA GLN A 32 8.48 15.37 7.43
C GLN A 32 8.59 15.92 8.86
N ASP A 33 7.74 15.45 9.77
CA ASP A 33 7.73 15.85 11.18
C ASP A 33 8.64 14.94 12.01
N PRO A 34 9.75 15.45 12.58
CA PRO A 34 10.67 14.64 13.40
C PRO A 34 10.02 14.05 14.66
N ASP A 35 8.92 14.64 15.15
CA ASP A 35 8.20 14.18 16.34
C ASP A 35 7.08 13.18 16.02
N SER A 36 6.90 12.84 14.74
CA SER A 36 5.91 11.87 14.26
C SER A 36 6.26 10.43 14.60
N TYR A 37 5.23 9.59 14.74
CA TYR A 37 5.39 8.14 14.92
C TYR A 37 5.69 7.38 13.62
N VAL A 38 5.58 8.04 12.47
CA VAL A 38 5.84 7.45 11.15
C VAL A 38 7.09 8.09 10.56
N ALA A 39 8.21 7.36 10.61
CA ALA A 39 9.48 7.82 10.07
C ALA A 39 9.60 7.61 8.55
N LYS A 40 9.03 6.51 8.04
CA LYS A 40 9.11 6.11 6.63
C LYS A 40 7.90 5.27 6.27
N SER A 41 7.37 5.47 5.08
CA SER A 41 6.27 4.70 4.53
C SER A 41 6.42 4.50 3.02
N LYS A 42 5.82 3.41 2.54
CA LYS A 42 5.76 3.07 1.12
C LYS A 42 4.37 2.56 0.77
N ILE A 43 3.93 2.84 -0.44
CA ILE A 43 2.65 2.40 -0.97
C ILE A 43 2.89 1.09 -1.73
N LEU A 44 2.31 0.01 -1.22
CA LEU A 44 2.37 -1.30 -1.85
C LEU A 44 1.49 -1.37 -3.10
N VAL A 45 0.23 -0.92 -2.98
CA VAL A 45 -0.71 -0.86 -4.10
C VAL A 45 -1.83 0.14 -3.78
N ILE A 46 -2.33 0.82 -4.82
CA ILE A 46 -3.62 1.51 -4.79
C ILE A 46 -4.46 0.95 -5.93
N SER A 47 -5.63 0.44 -5.60
CA SER A 47 -6.58 -0.13 -6.58
C SER A 47 -7.85 0.72 -6.61
N HIS A 48 -8.38 0.92 -7.82
CA HIS A 48 -9.62 1.66 -8.07
C HIS A 48 -10.76 0.70 -8.42
N ASP A 49 -11.99 1.19 -8.30
CA ASP A 49 -13.22 0.49 -8.72
C ASP A 49 -13.38 -0.93 -8.15
N ILE A 50 -13.06 -1.08 -6.86
CA ILE A 50 -13.25 -2.35 -6.15
C ILE A 50 -14.75 -2.70 -6.04
N ASN A 51 -15.14 -3.86 -6.56
CA ASN A 51 -16.54 -4.30 -6.57
C ASN A 51 -17.03 -4.74 -5.18
N ILE A 52 -16.13 -5.29 -4.36
CA ILE A 52 -16.45 -5.85 -3.04
C ILE A 52 -15.41 -5.37 -2.02
N ARG A 53 -15.89 -4.85 -0.90
CA ARG A 53 -15.08 -4.37 0.22
C ARG A 53 -14.76 -5.52 1.18
N LEU A 54 -13.53 -6.03 1.17
CA LEU A 54 -13.12 -7.12 2.07
C LEU A 54 -12.89 -6.63 3.51
N TYR A 55 -12.39 -5.41 3.64
CA TYR A 55 -12.08 -4.72 4.89
C TYR A 55 -13.16 -3.68 5.22
N SER A 56 -14.41 -4.17 5.31
CA SER A 56 -15.59 -3.33 5.53
C SER A 56 -15.62 -2.55 6.84
N TYR A 57 -14.82 -2.95 7.82
CA TYR A 57 -14.71 -2.32 9.13
C TYR A 57 -13.26 -1.95 9.42
N TRP A 58 -13.07 -0.81 10.07
CA TRP A 58 -11.76 -0.45 10.59
C TRP A 58 -11.51 -1.20 11.90
N SER A 59 -10.40 -1.92 11.95
CA SER A 59 -9.89 -2.63 13.11
C SER A 59 -8.37 -2.56 13.10
N PHE A 60 -7.77 -2.68 14.27
CA PHE A 60 -6.33 -2.84 14.42
C PHE A 60 -6.03 -4.07 15.29
N GLN A 61 -4.88 -4.69 15.05
CA GLN A 61 -4.35 -5.77 15.87
C GLN A 61 -2.87 -5.53 16.10
N THR A 62 -2.46 -5.56 17.38
CA THR A 62 -1.05 -5.58 17.76
C THR A 62 -0.56 -7.02 17.76
N LEU A 63 0.55 -7.26 17.08
CA LEU A 63 1.18 -8.56 16.93
C LEU A 63 2.50 -8.55 17.71
N ASP A 64 2.51 -9.19 18.87
CA ASP A 64 3.73 -9.35 19.70
C ASP A 64 4.56 -10.52 19.20
N ILE A 65 5.08 -10.38 17.97
CA ILE A 65 5.90 -11.37 17.30
C ILE A 65 7.34 -10.86 17.33
N ILE A 66 8.25 -11.62 17.94
CA ILE A 66 9.67 -11.26 17.99
C ILE A 66 10.41 -12.08 16.93
N GLU A 67 10.72 -11.46 15.80
CA GLU A 67 11.55 -12.05 14.76
C GLU A 67 13.02 -11.63 14.97
N HIS A 68 13.92 -12.61 15.03
CA HIS A 68 15.34 -12.36 15.25
C HIS A 68 16.02 -12.18 13.89
N GLY A 69 16.89 -11.17 13.76
CA GLY A 69 17.68 -10.98 12.53
C GLY A 69 16.91 -10.33 11.36
N ILE A 70 15.83 -9.59 11.64
CA ILE A 70 15.03 -8.85 10.64
C ILE A 70 15.88 -8.01 9.68
N GLU A 71 16.93 -7.36 10.21
CA GLU A 71 17.82 -6.46 9.46
C GLU A 71 18.84 -7.20 8.58
N ALA A 72 19.01 -8.52 8.79
CA ALA A 72 19.92 -9.36 8.02
C ALA A 72 19.19 -10.19 6.96
N TYR A 73 17.91 -9.91 6.71
CA TYR A 73 17.16 -10.59 5.66
C TYR A 73 17.69 -10.15 4.29
N ASP A 74 18.40 -11.06 3.65
CA ASP A 74 18.88 -10.94 2.28
C ASP A 74 18.17 -12.02 1.45
N THR A 75 17.47 -11.59 0.42
CA THR A 75 16.71 -12.47 -0.46
C THR A 75 17.36 -12.48 -1.85
N HIS A 76 17.45 -13.67 -2.43
CA HIS A 76 17.86 -13.83 -3.83
C HIS A 76 16.68 -13.68 -4.80
N GLU A 77 15.48 -13.44 -4.29
CA GLU A 77 14.28 -13.27 -5.09
C GLU A 77 14.08 -11.81 -5.52
N PRO A 78 13.57 -11.55 -6.73
CA PRO A 78 13.19 -10.21 -7.16
C PRO A 78 12.16 -9.58 -6.22
N CYS A 79 12.27 -8.27 -5.98
CA CYS A 79 11.37 -7.50 -5.12
C CYS A 79 9.90 -7.63 -5.56
N GLU A 80 9.64 -7.73 -6.86
CA GLU A 80 8.29 -7.86 -7.42
C GLU A 80 7.60 -9.16 -6.96
N ASN A 81 8.35 -10.26 -6.79
CA ASN A 81 7.79 -11.52 -6.31
C ASN A 81 7.35 -11.39 -4.85
N LEU A 82 8.16 -10.75 -4.01
CA LEU A 82 7.83 -10.48 -2.61
C LEU A 82 6.58 -9.59 -2.49
N ILE A 83 6.46 -8.59 -3.35
CA ILE A 83 5.27 -7.73 -3.43
C ILE A 83 4.03 -8.55 -3.79
N VAL A 84 4.12 -9.42 -4.80
CA VAL A 84 3.00 -10.28 -5.23
C VAL A 84 2.59 -11.23 -4.11
N ASP A 85 3.55 -11.83 -3.41
CA ASP A 85 3.28 -12.72 -2.29
C ASP A 85 2.62 -12.00 -1.11
N LEU A 86 3.13 -10.81 -0.75
CA LEU A 86 2.56 -9.97 0.28
C LEU A 86 1.13 -9.53 -0.05
N LEU A 87 0.89 -9.11 -1.30
CA LEU A 87 -0.46 -8.77 -1.78
C LEU A 87 -1.39 -9.98 -1.72
N THR A 88 -0.90 -11.16 -2.09
CA THR A 88 -1.66 -12.41 -2.02
C THR A 88 -2.02 -12.78 -0.58
N GLN A 89 -1.09 -12.62 0.37
CA GLN A 89 -1.33 -12.83 1.80
C GLN A 89 -2.41 -11.88 2.32
N ILE A 90 -2.28 -10.58 2.04
CA ILE A 90 -3.24 -9.55 2.46
C ILE A 90 -4.62 -9.80 1.83
N LEU A 91 -4.70 -10.22 0.56
CA LEU A 91 -5.98 -10.52 -0.08
C LEU A 91 -6.65 -11.75 0.56
N LYS A 92 -5.90 -12.82 0.78
CA LYS A 92 -6.39 -14.04 1.46
C LYS A 92 -6.85 -13.74 2.88
N LEU A 93 -6.13 -12.89 3.60
CA LEU A 93 -6.51 -12.41 4.93
C LEU A 93 -7.84 -11.65 4.90
N GLY A 94 -8.02 -10.76 3.92
CA GLY A 94 -9.27 -10.04 3.71
C GLY A 94 -10.44 -10.98 3.43
N VAL A 95 -10.24 -11.98 2.58
CA VAL A 95 -11.25 -13.02 2.30
C VAL A 95 -11.58 -13.84 3.56
N TYR A 96 -10.58 -14.19 4.37
CA TYR A 96 -10.80 -14.91 5.62
C TYR A 96 -11.68 -14.10 6.59
N LEU A 97 -11.35 -12.82 6.78
CA LEU A 97 -12.08 -11.92 7.66
C LEU A 97 -13.49 -11.62 7.14
N PHE A 98 -13.65 -11.44 5.84
CA PHE A 98 -14.95 -11.23 5.20
C PHE A 98 -15.92 -12.41 5.43
N LYS A 99 -15.39 -13.64 5.52
CA LYS A 99 -16.18 -14.84 5.82
C LYS A 99 -16.58 -14.97 7.30
N GLN A 100 -15.99 -14.19 8.19
CA GLN A 100 -16.32 -14.24 9.61
C GLN A 100 -17.64 -13.50 9.89
N PRO A 101 -18.49 -14.03 10.78
CA PRO A 101 -19.62 -13.27 11.32
C PRO A 101 -19.17 -11.93 11.91
N LYS A 102 -19.95 -10.87 11.69
CA LYS A 102 -19.62 -9.52 12.20
C LYS A 102 -19.44 -9.48 13.72
N THR A 103 -20.21 -10.30 14.45
CA THR A 103 -20.13 -10.42 15.91
C THR A 103 -18.84 -11.07 16.41
N SER A 104 -18.20 -11.91 15.59
CA SER A 104 -16.96 -12.61 15.93
C SER A 104 -15.72 -12.00 15.29
N LEU A 105 -15.86 -10.93 14.49
CA LEU A 105 -14.74 -10.32 13.78
C LEU A 105 -13.62 -9.88 14.73
N ARG A 106 -13.97 -9.26 15.86
CA ARG A 106 -12.99 -8.87 16.89
C ARG A 106 -12.22 -10.07 17.44
N SER A 107 -12.92 -11.12 17.85
CA SER A 107 -12.27 -12.35 18.33
C SER A 107 -11.43 -13.06 17.25
N ALA A 108 -11.83 -12.95 15.98
CA ALA A 108 -11.04 -13.47 14.87
C ALA A 108 -9.76 -12.66 14.67
N MET A 109 -9.82 -11.33 14.83
CA MET A 109 -8.64 -10.45 14.80
C MET A 109 -7.64 -10.78 15.91
N GLU A 110 -8.14 -10.98 17.14
CA GLU A 110 -7.31 -11.31 18.31
C GLU A 110 -6.62 -12.67 18.18
N THR A 111 -7.21 -13.61 17.42
CA THR A 111 -6.69 -14.98 17.21
C THR A 111 -5.99 -15.16 15.86
N LEU A 112 -5.70 -14.09 15.13
CA LEU A 112 -5.08 -14.16 13.80
C LEU A 112 -3.76 -14.93 13.82
N HIS A 113 -2.88 -14.59 14.78
CA HIS A 113 -1.57 -15.20 14.88
C HIS A 113 -1.64 -16.71 15.18
N GLU A 114 -2.63 -17.14 15.96
CA GLU A 114 -2.81 -18.55 16.32
C GLU A 114 -3.44 -19.37 15.18
N LYS A 115 -4.42 -18.80 14.47
CA LYS A 115 -5.23 -19.53 13.48
C LYS A 115 -4.66 -19.51 12.08
N ILE A 116 -4.10 -18.38 11.67
CA ILE A 116 -3.64 -18.13 10.30
C ILE A 116 -2.34 -17.32 10.26
N PRO A 117 -1.27 -17.79 10.92
CA PRO A 117 0.02 -17.10 10.92
C PRO A 117 0.58 -16.91 9.49
N ASP A 118 0.34 -17.86 8.59
CA ASP A 118 0.83 -17.83 7.21
C ASP A 118 0.22 -16.71 6.34
N LEU A 119 -0.88 -16.10 6.79
CA LEU A 119 -1.52 -14.97 6.10
C LEU A 119 -1.06 -13.61 6.65
N LEU A 120 -0.26 -13.60 7.72
CA LEU A 120 0.30 -12.39 8.27
C LEU A 120 1.63 -12.06 7.58
N PRO A 121 1.84 -10.80 7.17
CA PRO A 121 3.13 -10.34 6.66
C PRO A 121 4.26 -10.64 7.67
N GLN A 122 5.39 -11.16 7.17
CA GLN A 122 6.59 -11.34 7.99
C GLN A 122 7.32 -10.01 8.18
N GLN A 123 7.91 -9.78 9.36
CA GLN A 123 8.55 -8.49 9.66
C GLN A 123 9.85 -8.30 8.88
N SER A 124 10.60 -9.38 8.65
CA SER A 124 11.77 -9.41 7.76
C SER A 124 11.45 -8.91 6.36
N ILE A 125 10.39 -9.42 5.74
CA ILE A 125 9.95 -9.02 4.40
C ILE A 125 9.47 -7.56 4.40
N VAL A 126 8.67 -7.15 5.38
CA VAL A 126 8.19 -5.76 5.49
C VAL A 126 9.36 -4.79 5.68
N ASN A 127 10.34 -5.14 6.52
CA ASN A 127 11.56 -4.36 6.70
C ASN A 127 12.34 -4.24 5.39
N TYR A 128 12.58 -5.36 4.73
CA TYR A 128 13.30 -5.40 3.45
C TYR A 128 12.65 -4.47 2.42
N LEU A 129 11.34 -4.60 2.20
CA LEU A 129 10.59 -3.77 1.26
C LEU A 129 10.58 -2.29 1.64
N LEU A 130 10.53 -1.96 2.94
CA LEU A 130 10.60 -0.58 3.42
C LEU A 130 12.00 0.02 3.25
N GLU A 131 13.06 -0.72 3.55
CA GLU A 131 14.44 -0.22 3.56
C GLU A 131 15.13 -0.24 2.20
N GLU A 132 14.79 -1.21 1.35
CA GLU A 132 15.40 -1.31 0.03
C GLU A 132 15.06 -0.07 -0.81
N ASN A 133 16.07 0.56 -1.41
CA ASN A 133 15.88 1.74 -2.27
C ASN A 133 15.38 1.38 -3.67
N ASP A 134 14.85 0.17 -3.85
CA ASP A 134 14.35 -0.29 -5.14
C ASP A 134 13.10 0.49 -5.56
N SER A 135 13.01 0.73 -6.87
CA SER A 135 12.00 1.52 -7.57
C SER A 135 10.62 0.88 -7.64
N SER A 136 10.51 -0.37 -7.19
CA SER A 136 9.29 -1.19 -7.32
C SER A 136 8.11 -0.65 -6.50
N MET A 137 8.37 0.12 -5.43
CA MET A 137 7.36 0.72 -4.58
C MET A 137 7.49 2.24 -4.55
N ILE A 138 6.34 2.91 -4.54
CA ILE A 138 6.27 4.38 -4.55
C ILE A 138 6.13 4.93 -3.14
N THR A 139 6.83 6.01 -2.84
CA THR A 139 6.67 6.77 -1.59
C THR A 139 5.44 7.68 -1.64
N PRO A 140 4.91 8.14 -0.49
CA PRO A 140 3.84 9.13 -0.46
C PRO A 140 4.18 10.40 -1.24
N ASP A 141 5.42 10.89 -1.12
CA ASP A 141 5.89 12.09 -1.82
C ASP A 141 5.88 11.90 -3.34
N GLU A 142 6.43 10.79 -3.83
CA GLU A 142 6.43 10.46 -5.26
C GLU A 142 5.01 10.29 -5.81
N PHE A 143 4.12 9.63 -5.05
CA PHE A 143 2.72 9.47 -5.44
C PHE A 143 2.05 10.82 -5.58
N ILE A 144 2.17 11.71 -4.59
CA ILE A 144 1.57 13.05 -4.64
C ILE A 144 2.15 13.86 -5.81
N ASN A 145 3.46 13.78 -6.03
CA ASN A 145 4.14 14.45 -7.12
C ASN A 145 3.66 13.95 -8.49
N MET A 146 3.34 12.67 -8.64
CA MET A 146 2.77 12.10 -9.86
C MET A 146 1.44 12.77 -10.23
N TYR A 147 0.57 13.06 -9.26
CA TYR A 147 -0.73 13.71 -9.51
C TYR A 147 -0.65 15.24 -9.61
N LYS A 148 0.38 15.87 -9.05
CA LYS A 148 0.59 17.32 -9.13
C LYS A 148 1.28 17.76 -10.42
N LYS A 149 2.10 16.90 -11.03
CA LYS A 149 2.80 17.22 -12.27
C LYS A 149 1.82 17.21 -13.44
N PRO A 150 1.82 18.25 -14.29
CA PRO A 150 1.05 18.21 -15.53
C PRO A 150 1.50 17.01 -16.36
N PHE A 151 0.52 16.26 -16.86
CA PHE A 151 0.77 15.13 -17.74
C PHE A 151 1.17 15.64 -19.12
N ASP A 152 2.46 15.89 -19.31
CA ASP A 152 3.05 16.30 -20.58
C ASP A 152 3.44 15.05 -21.38
N THR A 153 2.45 14.46 -22.06
CA THR A 153 2.69 13.38 -23.01
C THR A 153 2.51 13.90 -24.43
N SER A 154 3.50 13.67 -25.29
CA SER A 154 3.36 13.89 -26.73
C SER A 154 2.59 12.72 -27.33
N LEU A 155 1.45 12.97 -27.96
CA LEU A 155 0.76 11.92 -28.72
C LEU A 155 1.55 11.63 -30.00
N GLU A 156 1.59 10.37 -30.44
CA GLU A 156 2.20 10.03 -31.74
C GLU A 156 1.53 10.79 -32.90
N SER A 157 0.24 11.12 -32.77
CA SER A 157 -0.48 11.97 -33.73
C SER A 157 0.03 13.40 -33.79
N ASP A 158 0.71 13.89 -32.75
CA ASP A 158 1.31 15.22 -32.71
C ASP A 158 2.72 15.21 -33.34
N MET A 159 3.28 14.01 -33.55
CA MET A 159 4.60 13.76 -34.10
C MET A 159 4.57 13.38 -35.60
N VAL A 160 3.48 13.69 -36.31
CA VAL A 160 3.36 13.46 -37.75
C VAL A 160 3.66 14.73 -38.55
N TRP A 161 4.26 14.55 -39.73
CA TRP A 161 4.41 15.62 -40.71
C TRP A 161 3.36 15.50 -41.82
N PRO A 162 2.73 16.60 -42.28
CA PRO A 162 2.81 17.96 -41.74
C PRO A 162 2.06 18.07 -40.40
N ILE A 163 2.52 19.01 -39.56
CA ILE A 163 1.84 19.34 -38.29
C ILE A 163 0.36 19.60 -38.58
N PRO A 164 -0.59 18.91 -37.93
CA PRO A 164 -2.01 19.15 -38.13
C PRO A 164 -2.33 20.62 -37.86
N ALA A 165 -2.60 21.40 -38.91
CA ALA A 165 -3.09 22.76 -38.78
C ALA A 165 -4.48 22.70 -38.14
N ARG A 166 -4.71 23.46 -37.06
CA ARG A 166 -6.04 23.53 -36.41
C ARG A 166 -7.09 23.96 -37.44
N LEU A 167 -7.98 23.05 -37.82
CA LEU A 167 -8.97 23.24 -38.90
C LEU A 167 -10.24 24.00 -38.49
N PHE A 168 -10.35 24.47 -37.24
CA PHE A 168 -11.56 25.15 -36.76
C PHE A 168 -11.25 26.55 -36.22
N PRO A 169 -11.97 27.60 -36.70
CA PRO A 169 -11.92 28.92 -36.08
C PRO A 169 -12.68 28.93 -34.75
N TYR A 170 -12.21 29.74 -33.79
CA TYR A 170 -12.90 30.00 -32.53
C TYR A 170 -14.18 30.82 -32.79
N ASN A 171 -15.30 30.42 -32.15
CA ASN A 171 -16.46 31.30 -31.93
C ASN A 171 -16.24 32.11 -30.67
#